data_AF-A0AA37VPJ7-F1
#
_entry.id   AF-A0AA37VPJ7-F1
#
_cell.length_a   1.000
_cell.length_b   1.000
_cell.length_c   1.000
_cell.angle_alpha   90.00
_cell.angle_beta   90.00
_cell.angle_gamma   90.00
#
_symmetry.space_group_name_H-M   'P 1'
#
loop_
_entity.id
_entity.type
_entity.pdbx_description
1 polymer ?
#
loop_
_entity_poly.entity_id
_entity_poly.type
_entity_poly.pdbx_seq_one_letter_code
_entity_poly.pdbx_strand_id
1 'polypeptide(L)'
;MTRPADALDAVAGVDIAPGTEVLLNRTVYVEGIRSRFGDPVWDLSGAIEDRHTAGQAVHWEGFPQPFRHACKLYLFALLNIVDDAPRLDSARSLHPHIKTILGELVPLRRFTKWLVDMGVTAFAQVSAAHLDDYLLHVTETTGDSAGTKRSALQAIMRLHLYRETLPARCRLPAAPLWGGASARGLAHYESSWGKPNTTPRIHPDVMEPLLSAAIVVTRTVAADLLPAARNLLAMRHLAHQVAPAIRRAPTRTVSLFETTKAQLECLLAALDRNVVPLPGTRTGEVNHPRFRAASMVGCSSGLRAA
;
A
#
# COMPACT_ATOMS: atom_id res chain seq x y z
N MET A 1 -36.66 -30.36 -9.21
CA MET A 1 -35.90 -29.94 -8.02
C MET A 1 -35.15 -28.66 -8.37
N THR A 2 -35.82 -27.53 -8.19
CA THR A 2 -35.30 -26.19 -8.48
C THR A 2 -34.34 -25.80 -7.35
N ARG A 3 -33.04 -25.67 -7.66
CA ARG A 3 -32.08 -25.04 -6.73
C ARG A 3 -32.63 -23.66 -6.34
N PRO A 4 -32.71 -23.30 -5.06
CA PRO A 4 -32.99 -21.91 -4.71
C PRO A 4 -31.85 -21.07 -5.30
N ALA A 5 -32.18 -20.00 -6.02
CA ALA A 5 -31.21 -19.02 -6.43
C ALA A 5 -30.55 -18.48 -5.16
N ASP A 6 -29.24 -18.73 -4.99
CA ASP A 6 -28.45 -18.09 -3.93
C ASP A 6 -28.70 -16.59 -4.03
N ALA A 7 -29.34 -16.01 -3.00
CA ALA A 7 -29.52 -14.58 -2.92
C ALA A 7 -28.12 -13.94 -2.96
N LEU A 8 -27.80 -13.28 -4.07
CA LEU A 8 -26.54 -12.56 -4.20
C LEU A 8 -26.49 -11.48 -3.12
N ASP A 9 -25.32 -11.30 -2.51
CA ASP A 9 -25.12 -10.20 -1.59
C ASP A 9 -25.13 -8.90 -2.36
N ALA A 10 -25.97 -7.95 -1.98
CA ALA A 10 -25.91 -6.60 -2.53
C ALA A 10 -25.05 -5.72 -1.62
N VAL A 11 -24.05 -5.05 -2.20
CA VAL A 11 -23.20 -4.05 -1.52
C VAL A 11 -23.01 -2.88 -2.45
N ALA A 12 -23.16 -1.65 -1.92
CA ALA A 12 -23.03 -0.42 -2.72
C ALA A 12 -23.97 -0.38 -3.95
N GLY A 13 -25.16 -0.99 -3.85
CA GLY A 13 -26.12 -1.09 -4.95
C GLY A 13 -25.72 -2.09 -6.06
N VAL A 14 -24.71 -2.93 -5.82
CA VAL A 14 -24.23 -3.93 -6.78
C VAL A 14 -24.43 -5.33 -6.20
N ASP A 15 -25.03 -6.22 -7.00
CA ASP A 15 -25.10 -7.65 -6.68
C ASP A 15 -23.73 -8.30 -6.85
N ILE A 16 -23.23 -8.87 -5.77
CA ILE A 16 -21.89 -9.44 -5.68
C ILE A 16 -21.93 -10.90 -6.10
N ALA A 17 -21.40 -11.17 -7.29
CA ALA A 17 -21.11 -12.51 -7.79
C ALA A 17 -19.59 -12.76 -7.76
N PRO A 18 -19.13 -14.03 -7.79
CA PRO A 18 -17.69 -14.34 -7.85
C PRO A 18 -16.96 -13.67 -9.02
N GLY A 19 -17.67 -13.42 -10.12
CA GLY A 19 -17.14 -12.76 -11.31
C GLY A 19 -17.09 -11.23 -11.26
N THR A 20 -17.70 -10.59 -10.26
CA THR A 20 -17.80 -9.12 -10.15
C THR A 20 -16.41 -8.49 -10.00
N GLU A 21 -16.09 -7.48 -10.81
CA GLU A 21 -14.83 -6.74 -10.69
C GLU A 21 -14.75 -5.98 -9.36
N VAL A 22 -13.59 -5.99 -8.71
CA VAL A 22 -13.41 -5.39 -7.38
C VAL A 22 -13.33 -3.86 -7.43
N LEU A 23 -12.74 -3.30 -8.50
CA LEU A 23 -12.53 -1.86 -8.69
C LEU A 23 -13.48 -1.34 -9.77
N LEU A 24 -14.68 -0.91 -9.36
CA LEU A 24 -15.71 -0.38 -10.27
C LEU A 24 -15.65 1.16 -10.32
N ASN A 25 -15.69 1.81 -9.16
CA ASN A 25 -15.83 3.27 -9.04
C ASN A 25 -14.50 3.97 -8.74
N ARG A 26 -13.36 3.30 -8.97
CA ARG A 26 -12.02 3.84 -8.74
C ARG A 26 -11.29 4.08 -10.05
N THR A 27 -10.54 5.16 -10.13
CA THR A 27 -9.63 5.42 -11.25
C THR A 27 -8.54 4.36 -11.28
N VAL A 28 -8.36 3.73 -12.45
CA VAL A 28 -7.30 2.75 -12.71
C VAL A 28 -6.27 3.43 -13.61
N TYR A 29 -5.02 3.50 -13.15
CA TYR A 29 -3.92 4.20 -13.85
C TYR A 29 -3.09 3.27 -14.73
N VAL A 30 -3.11 1.96 -14.43
CA VAL A 30 -2.38 0.94 -15.19
C VAL A 30 -3.37 -0.07 -15.76
N GLU A 31 -3.38 -0.22 -17.08
CA GLU A 31 -4.17 -1.25 -17.74
C GLU A 31 -3.60 -2.64 -17.44
N GLY A 32 -4.46 -3.55 -16.98
CA GLY A 32 -4.06 -4.89 -16.56
C GLY A 32 -5.26 -5.75 -16.18
N ILE A 33 -4.98 -7.00 -15.80
CA ILE A 33 -6.00 -7.95 -15.34
C ILE A 33 -6.61 -7.41 -14.05
N ARG A 34 -7.92 -7.18 -14.05
CA ARG A 34 -8.67 -6.73 -12.89
C ARG A 34 -9.03 -7.92 -12.02
N SER A 35 -8.77 -7.81 -10.72
CA SER A 35 -9.21 -8.82 -9.75
C SER A 35 -10.73 -8.84 -9.64
N ARG A 36 -11.25 -10.06 -9.48
CA ARG A 36 -12.66 -10.36 -9.29
C ARG A 36 -12.93 -10.70 -7.83
N PHE A 37 -14.18 -10.53 -7.41
CA PHE A 37 -14.59 -10.74 -6.02
C PHE A 37 -14.28 -12.16 -5.53
N GLY A 38 -14.46 -13.17 -6.39
CA GLY A 38 -14.16 -14.57 -6.11
C GLY A 38 -12.68 -14.89 -5.92
N ASP A 39 -11.78 -14.04 -6.44
CA ASP A 39 -10.35 -14.34 -6.47
C ASP A 39 -9.75 -14.47 -5.05
N PRO A 40 -8.79 -15.40 -4.84
CA PRO A 40 -8.13 -15.58 -3.55
C PRO A 40 -7.21 -14.41 -3.18
N VAL A 41 -6.81 -13.63 -4.17
CA VAL A 41 -5.94 -12.45 -4.02
C VAL A 41 -6.53 -11.31 -4.85
N TRP A 42 -6.66 -10.12 -4.24
CA TRP A 42 -7.06 -8.91 -4.97
C TRP A 42 -5.85 -8.01 -5.18
N ASP A 43 -5.42 -7.80 -6.41
CA ASP A 43 -4.35 -6.85 -6.75
C ASP A 43 -4.95 -5.45 -6.96
N LEU A 44 -4.55 -4.51 -6.11
CA LEU A 44 -5.01 -3.12 -6.14
C LEU A 44 -3.92 -2.17 -6.66
N SER A 45 -2.76 -2.67 -7.09
CA SER A 45 -1.67 -1.84 -7.60
C SER A 45 -2.10 -0.96 -8.78
N GLY A 46 -3.02 -1.44 -9.63
CA GLY A 46 -3.48 -0.69 -10.81
C GLY A 46 -4.25 0.60 -10.49
N ALA A 47 -4.79 0.74 -9.27
CA ALA A 47 -5.53 1.94 -8.86
C ALA A 47 -4.71 2.89 -7.98
N ILE A 48 -3.39 2.66 -7.89
CA ILE A 48 -2.43 3.56 -7.25
C ILE A 48 -1.62 4.24 -8.35
N GLU A 49 -1.64 5.57 -8.38
CA GLU A 49 -0.92 6.37 -9.39
C GLU A 49 0.61 6.13 -9.33
N ASP A 50 1.14 5.90 -8.13
CA ASP A 50 2.56 5.67 -7.91
C ASP A 50 3.01 4.27 -8.33
N ARG A 51 3.59 4.19 -9.53
CA ARG A 51 4.17 2.99 -10.16
C ARG A 51 5.31 2.31 -9.37
N HIS A 52 5.91 2.98 -8.39
CA HIS A 52 6.93 2.36 -7.53
C HIS A 52 6.31 1.52 -6.41
N THR A 53 4.99 1.58 -6.24
CA THR A 53 4.25 0.80 -5.24
C THR A 53 3.78 -0.53 -5.83
N ALA A 54 4.73 -1.39 -6.25
CA ALA A 54 4.41 -2.75 -6.67
C ALA A 54 3.94 -3.61 -5.48
N GLY A 55 3.07 -4.60 -5.74
CA GLY A 55 2.68 -5.62 -4.76
C GLY A 55 1.62 -5.20 -3.76
N GLN A 56 0.71 -4.29 -4.14
CA GLN A 56 -0.41 -3.85 -3.28
C GLN A 56 -1.59 -4.81 -3.41
N ALA A 57 -1.33 -6.07 -3.05
CA ALA A 57 -2.27 -7.17 -3.14
C ALA A 57 -2.82 -7.58 -1.78
N VAL A 58 -4.12 -7.86 -1.72
CA VAL A 58 -4.81 -8.36 -0.54
C VAL A 58 -4.91 -9.87 -0.63
N HIS A 59 -4.17 -10.55 0.24
CA HIS A 59 -4.22 -12.02 0.38
C HIS A 59 -5.30 -12.42 1.38
N TRP A 60 -6.37 -13.05 0.90
CA TRP A 60 -7.54 -13.39 1.74
C TRP A 60 -7.33 -14.61 2.64
N GLU A 61 -6.35 -15.46 2.33
CA GLU A 61 -5.98 -16.61 3.15
C GLU A 61 -5.51 -16.20 4.55
N GLY A 62 -4.95 -15.00 4.70
CA GLY A 62 -4.53 -14.46 6.00
C GLY A 62 -5.68 -14.09 6.93
N PHE A 63 -6.91 -14.00 6.42
CA PHE A 63 -8.11 -13.79 7.22
C PHE A 63 -8.71 -15.13 7.67
N PRO A 64 -9.18 -15.23 8.92
CA PRO A 64 -9.91 -16.41 9.39
C PRO A 64 -11.10 -16.74 8.49
N GLN A 65 -11.29 -18.02 8.21
CA GLN A 65 -12.32 -18.50 7.28
C GLN A 65 -13.73 -17.94 7.58
N PRO A 66 -14.21 -17.86 8.85
CA PRO A 66 -15.54 -17.36 9.15
C PRO A 66 -15.77 -15.89 8.73
N PHE A 67 -14.74 -15.05 8.84
CA PHE A 67 -14.83 -13.61 8.57
C PHE A 67 -14.40 -13.21 7.16
N ARG A 68 -13.79 -14.13 6.39
CA ARG A 68 -13.20 -13.83 5.08
C ARG A 68 -14.20 -13.19 4.12
N HIS A 69 -15.39 -13.78 3.99
CA HIS A 69 -16.44 -13.26 3.10
C HIS A 69 -16.94 -11.89 3.54
N ALA A 70 -17.20 -11.71 4.83
CA ALA A 70 -17.65 -10.42 5.38
C ALA A 70 -16.60 -9.31 5.19
N CYS A 71 -15.31 -9.64 5.37
CA CYS A 71 -14.22 -8.70 5.12
C CYS A 71 -14.07 -8.35 3.64
N LYS A 72 -14.31 -9.30 2.72
CA LYS A 72 -14.39 -9.03 1.28
C LYS A 72 -15.50 -8.04 0.95
N LEU A 73 -16.71 -8.26 1.46
CA LEU A 73 -17.84 -7.36 1.26
C LEU A 73 -17.55 -5.96 1.82
N TYR A 74 -16.97 -5.86 3.01
CA TYR A 74 -16.54 -4.60 3.61
C TYR A 74 -15.50 -3.87 2.75
N LEU A 75 -14.45 -4.57 2.31
CA LEU A 75 -13.43 -3.97 1.46
C LEU A 75 -14.01 -3.53 0.11
N PHE A 76 -14.92 -4.31 -0.46
CA PHE A 76 -15.63 -3.93 -1.68
C PHE A 76 -16.43 -2.62 -1.48
N ALA A 77 -17.13 -2.47 -0.35
CA ALA A 77 -17.83 -1.24 0.00
C ALA A 77 -16.87 -0.03 0.11
N LEU A 78 -15.74 -0.20 0.80
CA LEU A 78 -14.70 0.85 0.93
C LEU A 78 -14.10 1.29 -0.42
N LEU A 79 -13.98 0.35 -1.34
CA LEU A 79 -13.44 0.62 -2.67
C LEU A 79 -14.47 1.32 -3.56
N ASN A 80 -15.74 0.94 -3.50
CA ASN A 80 -16.72 1.37 -4.51
C ASN A 80 -17.69 2.47 -4.05
N ILE A 81 -17.85 2.71 -2.75
CA ILE A 81 -18.63 3.85 -2.24
C ILE A 81 -17.69 5.07 -2.16
N VAL A 82 -17.79 5.94 -3.17
CA VAL A 82 -16.91 7.10 -3.36
C VAL A 82 -17.66 8.42 -3.15
N ASP A 83 -18.86 8.54 -3.71
CA ASP A 83 -19.62 9.80 -3.72
C ASP A 83 -20.25 10.14 -2.35
N ASP A 84 -20.72 9.14 -1.61
CA ASP A 84 -21.32 9.28 -0.27
C ASP A 84 -20.64 8.34 0.75
N ALA A 85 -19.31 8.33 0.72
CA ALA A 85 -18.53 7.48 1.61
C ALA A 85 -18.68 7.94 3.07
N PRO A 86 -19.05 7.05 4.02
CA PRO A 86 -19.06 7.39 5.44
C PRO A 86 -17.70 7.92 5.91
N ARG A 87 -17.71 9.08 6.59
CA ARG A 87 -16.49 9.78 7.01
C ARG A 87 -16.22 9.60 8.50
N LEU A 88 -14.95 9.40 8.83
CA LEU A 88 -14.46 9.61 10.19
C LEU A 88 -14.26 11.11 10.40
N ASP A 89 -14.53 11.62 11.60
CA ASP A 89 -14.41 13.06 11.93
C ASP A 89 -13.04 13.67 11.61
N SER A 90 -11.97 12.85 11.65
CA SER A 90 -10.60 13.29 11.34
C SER A 90 -10.22 13.16 9.86
N ALA A 91 -11.12 12.67 8.99
CA ALA A 91 -10.83 12.42 7.59
C ALA A 91 -10.81 13.73 6.77
N ARG A 92 -9.66 14.03 6.16
CA ARG A 92 -9.49 15.21 5.29
C ARG A 92 -10.04 15.03 3.88
N SER A 93 -10.08 13.78 3.40
CA SER A 93 -10.58 13.42 2.08
C SER A 93 -12.03 12.95 2.16
N LEU A 94 -12.76 13.07 1.05
CA LEU A 94 -14.15 12.62 0.92
C LEU A 94 -14.29 11.10 1.09
N HIS A 95 -13.32 10.34 0.58
CA HIS A 95 -13.24 8.89 0.71
C HIS A 95 -11.80 8.46 1.04
N PRO A 96 -11.60 7.27 1.63
CA PRO A 96 -10.24 6.79 1.91
C PRO A 96 -9.47 6.49 0.61
N HIS A 97 -8.18 6.77 0.62
CA HIS A 97 -7.25 6.40 -0.46
C HIS A 97 -6.88 4.92 -0.35
N ILE A 98 -6.52 4.25 -1.45
CA ILE A 98 -6.24 2.80 -1.48
C ILE A 98 -5.13 2.41 -0.49
N LYS A 99 -4.05 3.19 -0.41
CA LYS A 99 -3.00 2.97 0.60
C LYS A 99 -3.52 3.03 2.04
N THR A 100 -4.49 3.91 2.32
CA THR A 100 -5.14 3.99 3.64
C THR A 100 -5.97 2.73 3.90
N ILE A 101 -6.76 2.32 2.91
CA ILE A 101 -7.57 1.10 2.98
C ILE A 101 -6.69 -0.12 3.27
N LEU A 102 -5.59 -0.28 2.53
CA LEU A 102 -4.64 -1.38 2.73
C LEU A 102 -3.99 -1.36 4.12
N GLY A 103 -3.66 -0.17 4.63
CA GLY A 103 -3.15 0.00 5.99
C GLY A 103 -4.13 -0.44 7.08
N GLU A 104 -5.44 -0.33 6.83
CA GLU A 104 -6.50 -0.74 7.77
C GLU A 104 -6.77 -2.26 7.75
N LEU A 105 -6.29 -3.00 6.75
CA LEU A 105 -6.49 -4.44 6.68
C LEU A 105 -5.68 -5.21 7.72
N VAL A 106 -4.52 -4.69 8.12
CA VAL A 106 -3.70 -5.30 9.18
C VAL A 106 -4.43 -5.30 10.53
N PRO A 107 -4.89 -4.15 11.06
CA PRO A 107 -5.67 -4.14 12.29
C PRO A 107 -6.99 -4.91 12.16
N LEU A 108 -7.68 -4.81 11.02
CA LEU A 108 -8.91 -5.59 10.79
C LEU A 108 -8.66 -7.10 10.90
N ARG A 109 -7.57 -7.60 10.30
CA ARG A 109 -7.19 -9.01 10.41
C ARG A 109 -6.92 -9.41 11.85
N ARG A 110 -6.21 -8.57 12.63
CA ARG A 110 -5.98 -8.83 14.06
C ARG A 110 -7.30 -8.92 14.84
N PHE A 111 -8.23 -7.99 14.60
CA PHE A 111 -9.55 -8.01 15.21
C PHE A 111 -10.33 -9.30 14.88
N THR A 112 -10.37 -9.71 13.60
CA THR A 112 -11.08 -10.95 13.23
C THR A 112 -10.47 -12.20 13.84
N LYS A 113 -9.15 -12.23 14.07
CA LYS A 113 -8.48 -13.34 14.77
C LYS A 113 -8.89 -13.36 16.24
N TRP A 114 -8.82 -12.22 16.90
CA TRP A 114 -9.27 -12.06 18.29
C TRP A 114 -10.74 -12.49 18.47
N LEU A 115 -11.63 -12.14 17.53
CA LEU A 115 -13.02 -12.60 17.56
C LEU A 115 -13.14 -14.13 17.47
N VAL A 116 -12.34 -14.78 16.63
CA VAL A 116 -12.31 -16.25 16.54
C VAL A 116 -11.81 -16.86 17.84
N ASP A 117 -10.81 -16.26 18.48
CA ASP A 117 -10.30 -16.71 19.78
C ASP A 117 -11.37 -16.59 20.88
N MET A 118 -12.27 -15.61 20.77
CA MET A 118 -13.47 -15.45 21.61
C MET A 118 -14.65 -16.35 21.20
N GLY A 119 -14.47 -17.23 20.21
CA GLY A 119 -15.51 -18.15 19.73
C GLY A 119 -16.56 -17.51 18.80
N VAL A 120 -16.36 -16.27 18.35
CA VAL A 120 -17.28 -15.55 17.47
C VAL A 120 -16.96 -15.89 16.01
N THR A 121 -17.99 -16.18 15.21
CA THR A 121 -17.83 -16.65 13.81
C THR A 121 -18.46 -15.72 12.76
N ALA A 122 -19.26 -14.74 13.17
CA ALA A 122 -19.86 -13.75 12.28
C ALA A 122 -19.96 -12.38 12.95
N PHE A 123 -19.90 -11.29 12.17
CA PHE A 123 -20.01 -9.94 12.73
C PHE A 123 -21.36 -9.68 13.42
N ALA A 124 -22.44 -10.31 12.94
CA ALA A 124 -23.75 -10.20 13.60
C ALA A 124 -23.82 -10.85 15.00
N GLN A 125 -22.85 -11.69 15.36
CA GLN A 125 -22.74 -12.26 16.72
C GLN A 125 -21.91 -11.38 17.67
N VAL A 126 -21.25 -10.34 17.15
CA VAL A 126 -20.49 -9.41 17.98
C VAL A 126 -21.49 -8.64 18.85
N SER A 127 -21.25 -8.59 20.16
CA SER A 127 -22.06 -7.86 21.13
C SER A 127 -21.33 -6.58 21.55
N ALA A 128 -22.02 -5.70 22.29
CA ALA A 128 -21.35 -4.55 22.91
C ALA A 128 -20.22 -5.00 23.86
N ALA A 129 -20.45 -6.07 24.64
CA ALA A 129 -19.44 -6.63 25.54
C ALA A 129 -18.18 -7.07 24.78
N HIS A 130 -18.31 -7.75 23.63
CA HIS A 130 -17.15 -8.11 22.81
C HIS A 130 -16.37 -6.88 22.32
N LEU A 131 -17.04 -5.75 22.06
CA LEU A 131 -16.37 -4.53 21.61
C LEU A 131 -15.67 -3.80 22.76
N ASP A 132 -16.23 -3.85 23.97
CA ASP A 132 -15.61 -3.32 25.18
C ASP A 132 -14.41 -4.17 25.61
N ASP A 133 -14.54 -5.51 25.56
CA ASP A 133 -13.43 -6.44 25.82
C ASP A 133 -12.30 -6.24 24.80
N TYR A 134 -12.64 -6.00 23.53
CA TYR A 134 -11.63 -5.70 22.52
C TYR A 134 -10.92 -4.36 22.78
N LEU A 135 -11.65 -3.34 23.23
CA LEU A 135 -11.05 -2.07 23.63
C LEU A 135 -10.04 -2.29 24.76
N LEU A 136 -10.43 -3.01 25.81
CA LEU A 136 -9.54 -3.38 26.91
C LEU A 136 -8.30 -4.11 26.40
N HIS A 137 -8.49 -5.16 25.58
CA HIS A 137 -7.42 -5.92 24.96
C HIS A 137 -6.41 -5.02 24.21
N VAL A 138 -6.89 -4.09 23.38
CA VAL A 138 -6.02 -3.16 22.65
C VAL A 138 -5.30 -2.19 23.59
N THR A 139 -5.99 -1.67 24.61
CA THR A 139 -5.39 -0.72 25.55
C THR A 139 -4.37 -1.36 26.48
N GLU A 140 -4.59 -2.60 26.91
CA GLU A 140 -3.74 -3.35 27.85
C GLU A 140 -2.58 -4.08 27.15
N THR A 141 -2.65 -4.26 25.82
CA THR A 141 -1.54 -4.86 25.07
C THR A 141 -0.26 -4.03 25.24
N THR A 142 0.73 -4.64 25.90
CA THR A 142 2.05 -4.08 26.13
C THR A 142 2.91 -4.18 24.86
N GLY A 143 3.71 -3.15 24.58
CA GLY A 143 4.61 -3.10 23.42
C GLY A 143 4.02 -2.44 22.17
N ASP A 144 2.70 -2.31 22.08
CA ASP A 144 2.05 -1.55 21.01
C ASP A 144 2.11 -0.04 21.28
N SER A 145 2.57 0.72 20.27
CA SER A 145 2.56 2.18 20.33
C SER A 145 1.13 2.72 20.38
N ALA A 146 0.94 3.92 20.94
CA ALA A 146 -0.37 4.60 20.92
C ALA A 146 -0.90 4.79 19.48
N GLY A 147 -0.01 4.94 18.49
CA GLY A 147 -0.40 4.99 17.08
C GLY A 147 -0.95 3.66 16.56
N THR A 148 -0.35 2.54 16.96
CA THR A 148 -0.83 1.18 16.64
C THR A 148 -2.20 0.93 17.26
N LYS A 149 -2.36 1.25 18.56
CA LYS A 149 -3.62 1.13 19.29
C LYS A 149 -4.73 1.95 18.64
N ARG A 150 -4.43 3.22 18.33
CA ARG A 150 -5.34 4.10 17.58
C ARG A 150 -5.75 3.47 16.24
N SER A 151 -4.79 2.94 15.47
CA SER A 151 -5.07 2.32 14.16
C SER A 151 -6.01 1.11 14.29
N ALA A 152 -5.80 0.29 15.33
CA ALA A 152 -6.67 -0.85 15.63
C ALA A 152 -8.12 -0.44 15.90
N LEU A 153 -8.33 0.52 16.79
CA LEU A 153 -9.67 1.01 17.13
C LEU A 153 -10.32 1.74 15.95
N GLN A 154 -9.55 2.54 15.21
CA GLN A 154 -10.05 3.29 14.06
C GLN A 154 -10.56 2.39 12.93
N ALA A 155 -9.92 1.23 12.71
CA ALA A 155 -10.37 0.25 11.71
C ALA A 155 -11.76 -0.29 12.04
N ILE A 156 -12.06 -0.53 13.33
CA ILE A 156 -13.38 -0.99 13.78
C ILE A 156 -14.41 0.12 13.68
N MET A 157 -14.05 1.35 14.06
CA MET A 157 -14.93 2.50 13.87
C MET A 157 -15.34 2.67 12.41
N ARG A 158 -14.39 2.52 11.47
CA ARG A 158 -14.72 2.57 10.05
C ARG A 158 -15.60 1.39 9.62
N LEU A 159 -15.30 0.17 10.06
CA LEU A 159 -16.16 -0.99 9.78
C LEU A 159 -17.61 -0.73 10.25
N HIS A 160 -17.78 -0.18 11.45
CA HIS A 160 -19.08 0.18 11.99
C HIS A 160 -19.77 1.28 11.17
N LEU A 161 -19.05 2.29 10.67
CA LEU A 161 -19.64 3.32 9.80
C LEU A 161 -20.23 2.74 8.50
N TYR A 162 -19.65 1.66 7.97
CA TYR A 162 -20.13 0.99 6.77
C TYR A 162 -21.22 -0.05 7.05
N ARG A 163 -21.68 -0.22 8.30
CA ARG A 163 -22.59 -1.31 8.69
C ARG A 163 -23.88 -1.37 7.87
N GLU A 164 -24.48 -0.22 7.53
CA GLU A 164 -25.75 -0.19 6.79
C GLU A 164 -25.58 -0.61 5.31
N THR A 165 -24.37 -0.51 4.78
CA THR A 165 -24.03 -0.93 3.41
C THR A 165 -23.80 -2.44 3.29
N LEU A 166 -23.68 -3.14 4.42
CA LEU A 166 -23.39 -4.57 4.47
C LEU A 166 -24.68 -5.39 4.67
N PRO A 167 -24.70 -6.66 4.23
CA PRO A 167 -25.79 -7.58 4.57
C PRO A 167 -25.91 -7.78 6.08
N ALA A 168 -27.12 -8.02 6.59
CA ALA A 168 -27.43 -8.08 8.03
C ALA A 168 -26.45 -8.98 8.84
N ARG A 169 -26.07 -10.14 8.30
CA ARG A 169 -25.13 -11.08 8.93
C ARG A 169 -23.69 -10.57 9.06
N CYS A 170 -23.34 -9.54 8.31
CA CYS A 170 -22.01 -8.91 8.29
C CYS A 170 -21.99 -7.58 9.05
N ARG A 171 -23.07 -7.18 9.72
CA ARG A 171 -23.15 -5.91 10.45
C ARG A 171 -22.66 -6.08 11.88
N LEU A 172 -21.91 -5.10 12.37
CA LEU A 172 -21.68 -4.90 13.80
C LEU A 172 -22.98 -4.38 14.47
N PRO A 173 -23.06 -4.45 15.82
CA PRO A 173 -24.14 -3.85 16.60
C PRO A 173 -24.47 -2.42 16.17
N ALA A 174 -25.74 -2.04 16.27
CA ALA A 174 -26.21 -0.70 15.89
C ALA A 174 -25.87 0.39 16.91
N ALA A 175 -25.59 0.00 18.16
CA ALA A 175 -25.26 0.93 19.22
C ALA A 175 -23.97 1.69 18.89
N PRO A 176 -23.88 2.99 19.23
CA PRO A 176 -22.66 3.76 19.05
C PRO A 176 -21.47 3.08 19.74
N LEU A 177 -20.38 2.91 19.01
CA LEU A 177 -19.15 2.33 19.57
C LEU A 177 -18.60 3.22 20.68
N TRP A 178 -18.34 2.63 21.86
CA TRP A 178 -17.62 3.26 22.98
C TRP A 178 -18.14 4.66 23.32
N GLY A 179 -19.46 4.85 23.28
CA GLY A 179 -20.10 6.13 23.59
C GLY A 179 -19.79 7.27 22.61
N GLY A 180 -19.31 6.96 21.40
CA GLY A 180 -18.89 7.96 20.41
C GLY A 180 -17.48 8.51 20.62
N ALA A 181 -16.69 7.93 21.52
CA ALA A 181 -15.32 8.34 21.73
C ALA A 181 -14.45 8.13 20.48
N SER A 182 -13.57 9.08 20.18
CA SER A 182 -12.63 8.93 19.06
C SER A 182 -11.57 7.88 19.36
N ALA A 183 -11.14 7.11 18.34
CA ALA A 183 -10.02 6.17 18.46
C ALA A 183 -8.74 6.82 19.01
N ARG A 184 -8.54 8.12 18.77
CA ARG A 184 -7.43 8.89 19.34
C ARG A 184 -7.55 9.01 20.86
N GLY A 185 -8.73 9.42 21.35
CA GLY A 185 -8.98 9.57 22.78
C GLY A 185 -8.84 8.25 23.51
N LEU A 186 -9.42 7.19 22.95
CA LEU A 186 -9.37 5.83 23.50
C LEU A 186 -7.94 5.25 23.57
N ALA A 187 -7.11 5.56 22.56
CA ALA A 187 -5.72 5.09 22.53
C ALA A 187 -4.73 5.99 23.28
N HIS A 188 -5.20 7.05 23.94
CA HIS A 188 -4.37 8.12 24.50
C HIS A 188 -3.31 8.62 23.49
N TYR A 189 -3.69 8.70 22.21
CA TYR A 189 -2.77 9.05 21.14
C TYR A 189 -2.60 10.57 21.05
N GLU A 190 -1.47 11.06 21.54
CA GLU A 190 -1.04 12.43 21.28
C GLU A 190 -0.42 12.52 19.88
N SER A 191 -1.16 13.08 18.92
CA SER A 191 -0.55 13.42 17.64
C SER A 191 0.56 14.45 17.82
N SER A 192 1.57 14.37 16.96
CA SER A 192 2.50 15.49 16.73
C SER A 192 1.80 16.74 16.17
N TRP A 193 0.59 16.61 15.62
CA TRP A 193 -0.26 17.76 15.27
C TRP A 193 -0.58 18.57 16.53
N GLY A 194 -0.07 19.80 16.58
CA GLY A 194 -0.14 20.69 17.74
C GLY A 194 1.15 20.77 18.56
N LYS A 195 2.11 19.86 18.35
CA LYS A 195 3.48 20.10 18.83
C LYS A 195 4.05 21.28 18.04
N PRO A 196 4.66 22.27 18.70
CA PRO A 196 5.35 23.35 18.01
C PRO A 196 6.29 22.75 16.97
N ASN A 197 6.39 23.37 15.80
CA ASN A 197 7.40 22.97 14.83
C ASN A 197 8.77 23.00 15.53
N THR A 198 9.36 21.83 15.74
CA THR A 198 10.63 21.68 16.46
C THR A 198 11.82 22.02 15.57
N THR A 199 11.61 22.15 14.25
CA THR A 199 12.62 22.65 13.34
C THR A 199 12.87 24.13 13.64
N PRO A 200 14.10 24.53 14.07
CA PRO A 200 14.44 25.92 14.27
C PRO A 200 14.17 26.73 12.99
N ARG A 201 13.73 27.98 13.15
CA ARG A 201 13.57 28.88 12.00
C ARG A 201 14.93 29.08 11.35
N ILE A 202 14.97 29.07 10.01
CA ILE A 202 16.18 29.37 9.25
C ILE A 202 16.58 30.82 9.56
N HIS A 203 17.84 31.04 9.91
CA HIS A 203 18.36 32.37 10.20
C HIS A 203 18.21 33.28 8.95
N PRO A 204 17.83 34.56 9.09
CA PRO A 204 17.65 35.47 7.96
C PRO A 204 18.84 35.48 6.99
N ASP A 205 20.05 35.52 7.53
CA ASP A 205 21.30 35.53 6.74
C ASP A 205 21.53 34.25 5.91
N VAL A 206 20.87 33.15 6.26
CA VAL A 206 20.90 31.89 5.51
C VAL A 206 19.70 31.81 4.55
N MET A 207 18.59 32.45 4.90
CA MET A 207 17.36 32.44 4.12
C MET A 207 17.54 33.12 2.77
N GLU A 208 18.20 34.28 2.73
CA GLU A 208 18.42 35.03 1.49
C GLU A 208 19.33 34.30 0.49
N PRO A 209 20.49 33.74 0.88
CA PRO A 209 21.30 32.92 -0.01
C PRO A 209 20.60 31.65 -0.48
N LEU A 210 19.85 30.96 0.41
CA LEU A 210 19.09 29.77 0.03
C LEU A 210 17.99 30.10 -0.98
N LEU A 211 17.26 31.19 -0.78
CA LEU A 211 16.22 31.63 -1.70
C LEU A 211 16.82 32.04 -3.05
N SER A 212 17.92 32.80 -3.03
CA SER A 212 18.64 33.19 -4.25
C SER A 212 19.13 31.96 -5.03
N ALA A 213 19.74 30.99 -4.34
CA ALA A 213 20.17 29.74 -4.95
C ALA A 213 18.98 28.94 -5.51
N ALA A 214 17.87 28.85 -4.80
CA ALA A 214 16.66 28.19 -5.28
C ALA A 214 16.10 28.87 -6.54
N ILE A 215 16.10 30.21 -6.60
CA ILE A 215 15.67 30.97 -7.78
C ILE A 215 16.60 30.71 -8.96
N VAL A 216 17.92 30.72 -8.76
CA VAL A 216 18.90 30.39 -9.81
C VAL A 216 18.66 28.97 -10.30
N VAL A 217 18.57 27.98 -9.41
CA VAL A 217 18.33 26.59 -9.79
C VAL A 217 17.04 26.43 -10.59
N THR A 218 15.94 27.05 -10.15
CA THR A 218 14.64 26.91 -10.82
C THR A 218 14.53 27.70 -12.13
N ARG A 219 15.24 28.82 -12.29
CA ARG A 219 15.14 29.66 -13.50
C ARG A 219 16.20 29.36 -14.54
N THR A 220 17.42 29.02 -14.13
CA THR A 220 18.54 28.80 -15.06
C THR A 220 18.87 27.32 -15.16
N VAL A 221 19.20 26.66 -14.05
CA VAL A 221 19.67 25.26 -14.08
C VAL A 221 18.56 24.30 -14.50
N ALA A 222 17.32 24.55 -14.10
CA ALA A 222 16.18 23.70 -14.47
C ALA A 222 15.90 23.73 -15.97
N ALA A 223 16.20 24.82 -16.67
CA ALA A 223 16.00 24.92 -18.12
C ALA A 223 16.86 23.89 -18.88
N ASP A 224 18.06 23.58 -18.36
CA ASP A 224 18.96 22.58 -18.94
C ASP A 224 18.66 21.16 -18.43
N LEU A 225 18.30 21.04 -17.15
CA LEU A 225 18.03 19.73 -16.53
C LEU A 225 16.69 19.13 -16.93
N LEU A 226 15.64 19.93 -17.12
CA LEU A 226 14.30 19.41 -17.44
C LEU A 226 14.25 18.69 -18.80
N PRO A 227 14.83 19.21 -19.90
CA PRO A 227 14.92 18.48 -21.15
C PRO A 227 15.68 17.15 -21.00
N ALA A 228 16.83 17.17 -20.31
CA ALA A 228 17.62 15.95 -20.07
C ALA A 228 16.83 14.92 -19.25
N ALA A 229 16.13 15.35 -18.19
CA ALA A 229 15.30 14.49 -17.36
C ALA A 229 14.10 13.92 -18.14
N ARG A 230 13.43 14.74 -18.96
CA ARG A 230 12.34 14.29 -19.84
C ARG A 230 12.84 13.29 -20.87
N ASN A 231 13.99 13.54 -21.49
CA ASN A 231 14.62 12.62 -22.43
C ASN A 231 14.97 11.29 -21.75
N LEU A 232 15.50 11.33 -20.52
CA LEU A 232 15.80 10.13 -19.74
C LEU A 232 14.52 9.35 -19.41
N LEU A 233 13.44 10.02 -19.00
CA LEU A 233 12.15 9.39 -18.77
C LEU A 233 11.55 8.80 -20.05
N ALA A 234 11.64 9.50 -21.18
CA ALA A 234 11.19 9.02 -22.49
C ALA A 234 12.00 7.80 -22.95
N MET A 235 13.33 7.83 -22.81
CA MET A 235 14.19 6.68 -23.09
C MET A 235 13.86 5.49 -22.18
N ARG A 236 13.62 5.71 -20.88
CA ARG A 236 13.15 4.64 -19.97
C ARG A 236 11.80 4.08 -20.38
N HIS A 237 10.88 4.94 -20.81
CA HIS A 237 9.56 4.53 -21.29
C HIS A 237 9.66 3.68 -22.57
N LEU A 238 10.45 4.12 -23.55
CA LEU A 238 10.72 3.36 -24.78
C LEU A 238 11.44 2.03 -24.48
N ALA A 239 12.48 2.06 -23.64
CA ALA A 239 13.17 0.85 -23.20
C ALA A 239 12.20 -0.13 -22.54
N HIS A 240 11.23 0.35 -21.76
CA HIS A 240 10.17 -0.48 -21.18
C HIS A 240 9.20 -1.04 -22.24
N GLN A 241 8.80 -0.24 -23.22
CA GLN A 241 7.94 -0.64 -24.34
C GLN A 241 8.59 -1.59 -25.36
N VAL A 242 9.93 -1.62 -25.41
CA VAL A 242 10.68 -2.54 -26.27
C VAL A 242 11.24 -3.74 -25.49
N ALA A 243 11.31 -3.63 -24.16
CA ALA A 243 11.83 -4.68 -23.31
C ALA A 243 11.04 -6.00 -23.47
N PRO A 244 11.74 -7.15 -23.63
CA PRO A 244 11.08 -8.46 -23.73
C PRO A 244 10.24 -8.75 -22.48
N ALA A 245 9.19 -9.55 -22.62
CA ALA A 245 8.20 -9.83 -21.56
C ALA A 245 8.83 -10.24 -20.20
N ILE A 246 10.00 -10.87 -20.24
CA ILE A 246 10.81 -11.25 -19.06
C ILE A 246 11.17 -10.03 -18.18
N ARG A 247 11.41 -8.84 -18.76
CA ARG A 247 11.68 -7.60 -18.02
C ARG A 247 10.41 -6.88 -17.53
N ARG A 248 9.23 -7.25 -18.04
CA ARG A 248 7.92 -6.71 -17.61
C ARG A 248 7.21 -7.61 -16.61
N ALA A 249 7.70 -8.84 -16.44
CA ALA A 249 7.14 -9.78 -15.48
C ALA A 249 7.25 -9.21 -14.06
N PRO A 250 6.20 -9.34 -13.22
CA PRO A 250 6.27 -8.96 -11.83
C PRO A 250 7.48 -9.63 -11.16
N THR A 251 8.19 -8.90 -10.31
CA THR A 251 9.45 -9.30 -9.64
C THR A 251 9.35 -10.58 -8.80
N ARG A 252 8.16 -11.19 -8.72
CA ARG A 252 7.87 -12.41 -7.96
C ARG A 252 8.23 -13.70 -8.72
N THR A 253 8.40 -13.66 -10.04
CA THR A 253 8.65 -14.88 -10.87
C THR A 253 10.06 -15.00 -11.42
N VAL A 254 10.91 -13.98 -11.26
CA VAL A 254 12.28 -14.02 -11.81
C VAL A 254 13.27 -13.82 -10.67
N SER A 255 14.18 -14.80 -10.49
CA SER A 255 15.29 -14.67 -9.55
C SER A 255 16.10 -13.42 -9.92
N LEU A 256 16.09 -12.41 -9.03
CA LEU A 256 16.88 -11.19 -9.20
C LEU A 256 18.35 -11.52 -9.45
N PHE A 257 18.85 -12.59 -8.83
CA PHE A 257 20.21 -13.08 -9.01
C PHE A 257 20.47 -13.54 -10.45
N GLU A 258 19.61 -14.40 -11.00
CA GLU A 258 19.76 -14.92 -12.38
C GLU A 258 19.61 -13.81 -13.42
N THR A 259 18.69 -12.87 -13.18
CA THR A 259 18.50 -11.72 -14.07
C THR A 259 19.73 -10.81 -14.10
N THR A 260 20.32 -10.56 -12.94
CA THR A 260 21.52 -9.73 -12.79
C THR A 260 22.74 -10.41 -13.39
N LYS A 261 22.86 -11.74 -13.22
CA LYS A 261 23.93 -12.56 -13.82
C LYS A 261 23.87 -12.52 -15.36
N ALA A 262 22.70 -12.78 -15.94
CA ALA A 262 22.52 -12.73 -17.40
C ALA A 262 22.82 -11.34 -17.98
N GLN A 263 22.47 -10.27 -17.25
CA GLN A 263 22.79 -8.89 -17.64
C GLN A 263 24.29 -8.60 -17.56
N LEU A 264 24.97 -9.09 -16.53
CA LEU A 264 26.42 -8.97 -16.40
C LEU A 264 27.14 -9.70 -17.54
N GLU A 265 26.72 -10.93 -17.87
CA GLU A 265 27.27 -11.71 -18.97
C GLU A 265 27.10 -11.00 -20.33
N CYS A 266 25.92 -10.45 -20.61
CA CYS A 266 25.69 -9.67 -21.83
C CYS A 266 26.55 -8.40 -21.90
N LEU A 267 26.72 -7.70 -20.76
CA LEU A 267 27.52 -6.50 -20.68
C LEU A 267 29.02 -6.80 -20.84
N LEU A 268 29.52 -7.87 -20.23
CA LEU A 268 30.90 -8.34 -20.40
C LEU A 268 31.18 -8.71 -21.86
N ALA A 269 30.28 -9.45 -22.52
CA ALA A 269 30.40 -9.80 -23.93
C ALA A 269 30.33 -8.57 -24.87
N ALA A 270 29.60 -7.50 -24.48
CA ALA A 270 29.58 -6.25 -25.23
C ALA A 270 30.86 -5.42 -25.04
N LEU A 271 31.45 -5.43 -23.84
CA LEU A 271 32.71 -4.75 -23.57
C LEU A 271 33.89 -5.43 -24.28
N ASP A 272 33.91 -6.76 -24.30
CA ASP A 272 34.94 -7.56 -24.98
C ASP A 272 34.92 -7.32 -26.50
N ARG A 273 33.73 -7.34 -27.12
CA ARG A 273 33.55 -7.05 -28.55
C ARG A 273 33.96 -5.64 -28.97
N ASN A 274 33.89 -4.67 -28.06
CA ASN A 274 34.21 -3.27 -28.36
C ASN A 274 35.59 -2.85 -27.83
N VAL A 275 36.39 -3.78 -27.28
CA VAL A 275 37.71 -3.52 -26.69
C VAL A 275 37.67 -2.38 -25.66
N VAL A 276 36.57 -2.28 -24.91
CA VAL A 276 36.39 -1.26 -23.88
C VAL A 276 36.85 -1.84 -22.55
N PRO A 277 37.82 -1.21 -21.85
CA PRO A 277 38.31 -1.73 -20.58
C PRO A 277 37.19 -1.75 -19.53
N LEU A 278 37.23 -2.77 -18.66
CA LEU A 278 36.27 -2.93 -17.57
C LEU A 278 36.30 -1.69 -16.66
N PRO A 279 35.14 -1.09 -16.33
CA PRO A 279 35.10 0.07 -15.46
C PRO A 279 35.53 -0.29 -14.03
N GLY A 280 36.73 0.14 -13.66
CA GLY A 280 37.32 0.01 -12.33
C GLY A 280 38.22 1.21 -12.02
N THR A 281 38.46 1.50 -10.74
CA THR A 281 39.42 2.52 -10.31
C THR A 281 40.81 1.92 -10.22
N ARG A 282 41.78 2.50 -10.94
CA ARG A 282 43.18 2.04 -10.96
C ARG A 282 43.88 2.51 -9.68
N THR A 283 44.22 1.58 -8.79
CA THR A 283 45.12 1.83 -7.63
C THR A 283 46.31 0.89 -7.76
N GLY A 284 47.43 1.39 -8.29
CA GLY A 284 48.66 0.61 -8.52
C GLY A 284 48.64 -0.25 -9.81
N GLU A 285 49.62 -1.17 -9.92
CA GLU A 285 49.83 -2.07 -11.09
C GLU A 285 48.81 -3.22 -11.19
N VAL A 286 47.91 -3.38 -10.21
CA VAL A 286 46.91 -4.45 -10.19
C VAL A 286 45.50 -3.88 -10.28
N ASN A 287 44.74 -4.31 -11.29
CA ASN A 287 43.32 -4.01 -11.40
C ASN A 287 42.53 -4.83 -10.38
N HIS A 288 42.05 -4.19 -9.32
CA HIS A 288 41.07 -4.81 -8.42
C HIS A 288 39.65 -4.63 -8.97
N PRO A 289 38.90 -5.71 -9.26
CA PRO A 289 37.50 -5.61 -9.67
C PRO A 289 36.63 -5.27 -8.45
N ARG A 290 36.67 -4.03 -7.97
CA ARG A 290 35.67 -3.53 -7.02
C ARG A 290 34.38 -3.18 -7.79
N PHE A 291 33.41 -4.10 -7.71
CA PHE A 291 31.96 -3.90 -7.81
C PHE A 291 31.50 -2.48 -8.23
N ARG A 292 31.68 -2.12 -9.51
CA ARG A 292 30.96 -1.00 -10.15
C ARG A 292 30.02 -1.43 -11.27
N ALA A 293 30.09 -2.69 -11.73
CA ALA A 293 29.11 -3.26 -12.65
C ALA A 293 27.69 -3.23 -12.04
N ALA A 294 27.56 -3.47 -10.73
CA ALA A 294 26.30 -3.40 -10.00
C ALA A 294 25.62 -2.02 -10.08
N SER A 295 26.39 -0.92 -10.15
CA SER A 295 25.85 0.45 -10.23
C SER A 295 25.28 0.77 -11.62
N MET A 296 25.88 0.23 -12.69
CA MET A 296 25.33 0.39 -14.05
C MET A 296 24.10 -0.49 -14.32
N VAL A 297 23.95 -1.58 -13.57
CA VAL A 297 22.81 -2.51 -13.66
C VAL A 297 21.71 -2.20 -12.62
N GLY A 298 21.93 -1.24 -11.72
CA GLY A 298 20.93 -0.79 -10.74
C GLY A 298 20.81 -1.65 -9.47
N CYS A 299 21.81 -2.47 -9.15
CA CYS A 299 21.87 -3.22 -7.89
C CYS A 299 22.52 -2.39 -6.78
N SER A 300 21.76 -2.08 -5.72
CA SER A 300 22.29 -1.52 -4.48
C SER A 300 23.15 -2.54 -3.76
N SER A 301 24.39 -2.15 -3.47
CA SER A 301 25.42 -2.91 -2.76
C SER A 301 24.94 -3.42 -1.40
N GLY A 302 24.74 -4.73 -1.30
CA GLY A 302 24.30 -5.39 -0.07
C GLY A 302 24.46 -6.91 -0.12
N LEU A 303 25.64 -7.42 -0.49
CA LEU A 303 26.02 -8.80 -0.19
C LEU A 303 27.40 -8.80 0.46
N ARG A 304 27.44 -9.10 1.77
CA ARG A 304 28.67 -9.52 2.46
C ARG A 304 28.99 -10.95 2.05
N ALA A 305 30.25 -11.21 1.73
CA ALA A 305 30.77 -12.54 1.42
C ALA A 305 30.79 -13.41 2.68
N ALA A 306 30.44 -14.69 2.50
CA ALA A 306 30.92 -15.80 3.33
C ALA A 306 32.22 -16.34 2.70
#